data_AF-A0A8T0NTR1-F1
#
_entry.id   AF-A0A8T0NTR1-F1
#
_cell.length_a   1.000
_cell.length_b   1.000
_cell.length_c   1.000
_cell.angle_alpha   90.00
_cell.angle_beta   90.00
_cell.angle_gamma   90.00
#
_symmetry.space_group_name_H-M   'P 1'
#
loop_
_entity.id
_entity.type
_entity.pdbx_description
1 polymer ?
#
loop_
_entity_poly.entity_id
_entity_poly.type
_entity_poly.pdbx_seq_one_letter_code
_entity_poly.pdbx_strand_id
1 'polypeptide(L)'
;MAAALFSFRAAALAALLVAVMAACGARGQLQPSNASADSQERSLLSYSGGWIPAKATWYGAPTGAGPDDNGGACGFKHTNQYPFSSMTSCGNEPIFKDGKGCGSCYQIRCVKSNHPACSGVPQTVVITDMNYYPVAKYHFDLSGTAFGSMATYGLNDKLRHAGIIDMQFRRYAILRLQQQHHHHF
;
A
#
# COMPACT_ATOMS: atom_id res chain seq x y z
N MET A 1 -20.88 -58.51 52.46
CA MET A 1 -20.51 -58.97 51.10
C MET A 1 -21.70 -58.61 50.21
N ALA A 2 -21.64 -57.85 49.12
CA ALA A 2 -20.59 -57.57 48.16
C ALA A 2 -20.74 -56.16 47.52
N ALA A 3 -19.72 -55.81 46.73
CA ALA A 3 -19.31 -54.49 46.29
C ALA A 3 -20.01 -53.95 45.02
N ALA A 4 -19.72 -52.67 44.77
CA ALA A 4 -20.16 -51.78 43.70
C ALA A 4 -19.92 -52.28 42.26
N LEU A 5 -20.72 -51.78 41.32
CA LEU A 5 -20.28 -51.39 39.97
C LEU A 5 -21.13 -50.20 39.47
N PHE A 6 -20.67 -48.97 39.75
CA PHE A 6 -21.19 -47.77 39.11
C PHE A 6 -20.59 -47.63 37.71
N SER A 7 -21.46 -47.47 36.70
CA SER A 7 -21.11 -47.42 35.28
C SER A 7 -20.26 -46.19 34.94
N PHE A 8 -19.02 -46.42 34.52
CA PHE A 8 -17.98 -45.42 34.23
C PHE A 8 -18.21 -44.57 32.96
N ARG A 9 -19.40 -44.59 32.33
CA ARG A 9 -19.61 -43.91 31.03
C ARG A 9 -20.15 -42.48 31.12
N ALA A 10 -20.69 -42.05 32.26
CA ALA A 10 -21.25 -40.70 32.39
C ALA A 10 -20.24 -39.64 32.87
N ALA A 11 -19.15 -40.04 33.55
CA ALA A 11 -18.15 -39.11 34.08
C ALA A 11 -17.15 -38.60 33.02
N ALA A 12 -16.98 -39.34 31.91
CA ALA A 12 -16.02 -38.96 30.86
C ALA A 12 -16.50 -37.81 29.95
N LEU A 13 -17.82 -37.58 29.84
CA LEU A 13 -18.38 -36.54 28.98
C LEU A 13 -18.45 -35.16 29.66
N ALA A 14 -18.55 -35.10 30.99
CA ALA A 14 -18.55 -33.82 31.73
C ALA A 14 -17.14 -33.25 31.92
N ALA A 15 -16.10 -34.10 31.96
CA ALA A 15 -14.71 -33.66 32.10
C ALA A 15 -14.12 -33.03 30.81
N LEU A 16 -14.65 -33.39 29.63
CA LEU A 16 -14.21 -32.85 28.35
C LEU A 16 -14.76 -31.43 28.07
N LEU A 17 -15.90 -31.06 28.65
CA LEU A 17 -16.46 -29.71 28.48
C LEU A 17 -15.81 -28.66 29.39
N VAL A 18 -15.17 -29.06 30.49
CA VAL A 18 -14.44 -28.13 31.38
C VAL A 18 -12.98 -27.94 30.94
N ALA A 19 -12.39 -28.90 30.22
CA ALA A 19 -11.02 -28.79 29.72
C ALA A 19 -10.86 -27.87 28.50
N VAL A 20 -11.93 -27.65 27.71
CA VAL A 20 -11.87 -26.77 26.52
C VAL A 20 -11.97 -25.27 26.89
N MET A 21 -12.40 -24.94 28.11
CA MET A 21 -12.46 -23.54 28.57
C MET A 21 -11.18 -23.08 29.29
N ALA A 22 -10.16 -23.94 29.42
CA ALA A 22 -8.95 -23.69 30.21
C ALA A 22 -7.65 -23.62 29.38
N ALA A 23 -7.72 -23.60 28.05
CA ALA A 23 -6.55 -23.44 27.19
C ALA A 23 -6.79 -22.31 26.17
N CYS A 24 -5.92 -21.30 26.24
CA CYS A 24 -5.89 -20.12 25.37
C CYS A 24 -6.91 -19.01 25.69
N GLY A 25 -6.96 -18.61 26.96
CA GLY A 25 -7.02 -17.17 27.24
C GLY A 25 -5.73 -16.54 26.73
N ALA A 26 -5.62 -16.29 25.42
CA ALA A 26 -4.62 -15.39 24.89
C ALA A 26 -4.93 -14.03 25.49
N ARG A 27 -4.18 -13.67 26.54
CA ARG A 27 -3.95 -12.29 26.90
C ARG A 27 -3.71 -11.55 25.59
N GLY A 28 -4.66 -10.71 25.20
CA GLY A 28 -4.38 -9.62 24.28
C GLY A 28 -3.31 -8.78 24.95
N GLN A 29 -2.06 -9.15 24.76
CA GLN A 29 -0.96 -8.21 24.89
C GLN A 29 -1.24 -7.19 23.79
N LEU A 30 -1.87 -6.08 24.18
CA LEU A 30 -1.61 -4.82 23.52
C LEU A 30 -0.09 -4.70 23.48
N GLN A 31 0.47 -5.02 22.32
CA GLN A 31 1.84 -4.70 21.99
C GLN A 31 1.99 -3.21 22.29
N PRO A 32 2.98 -2.76 23.08
CA PRO A 32 3.19 -1.35 23.27
C PRO A 32 3.50 -0.76 21.91
N SER A 33 2.50 -0.10 21.32
CA SER A 33 2.68 0.76 20.16
C SER A 33 3.75 1.76 20.57
N ASN A 34 4.94 1.60 20.01
CA ASN A 34 6.06 2.48 20.31
C ASN A 34 5.67 3.85 19.76
N ALA A 35 5.07 4.69 20.59
CA ALA A 35 4.44 5.95 20.19
C ALA A 35 5.44 6.89 19.49
N SER A 36 6.74 6.70 19.75
CA SER A 36 7.86 7.36 19.06
C SER A 36 8.01 6.91 17.60
N ALA A 37 7.89 5.62 17.30
CA ALA A 37 7.96 5.11 15.93
C ALA A 37 6.72 5.49 15.11
N ASP A 38 5.54 5.42 15.73
CA ASP A 38 4.27 5.83 15.11
C ASP A 38 4.23 7.35 14.86
N SER A 39 4.71 8.16 15.81
CA SER A 39 4.80 9.62 15.62
C SER A 39 5.84 10.03 14.58
N GLN A 40 6.98 9.34 14.49
CA GLN A 40 7.96 9.58 13.43
C GLN A 40 7.43 9.17 12.04
N GLU A 41 6.76 8.03 11.93
CA GLU A 41 6.15 7.58 10.68
C GLU A 41 5.01 8.52 10.24
N ARG A 42 4.18 8.99 11.18
CA ARG A 42 3.16 10.02 10.93
C ARG A 42 3.78 11.35 10.52
N SER A 43 4.91 11.74 11.11
CA SER A 43 5.66 12.95 10.72
C SER A 43 6.30 12.83 9.34
N LEU A 44 6.81 11.65 8.96
CA LEU A 44 7.36 11.40 7.63
C LEU A 44 6.27 11.35 6.56
N LEU A 45 5.09 10.84 6.90
CA LEU A 45 3.90 10.83 6.04
C LEU A 45 3.15 12.17 6.03
N SER A 46 3.63 13.17 6.78
CA SER A 46 3.17 14.56 6.67
C SER A 46 3.54 15.14 5.31
N TYR A 47 2.78 16.14 4.84
CA TYR A 47 3.07 16.85 3.60
C TYR A 47 4.41 17.61 3.61
N SER A 48 4.98 17.86 4.79
CA SER A 48 6.30 18.46 5.01
C SER A 48 7.40 17.43 5.32
N GLY A 49 7.09 16.13 5.20
CA GLY A 49 8.00 15.03 5.55
C GLY A 49 9.15 14.84 4.57
N GLY A 50 10.22 14.21 5.06
CA GLY A 50 11.35 13.75 4.23
C GLY A 50 10.98 12.61 3.29
N TRP A 51 11.97 12.16 2.51
CA TRP A 51 11.81 11.02 1.60
C TRP A 51 11.77 9.70 2.36
N ILE A 52 10.73 8.90 2.12
CA ILE A 52 10.53 7.58 2.72
C ILE A 52 10.94 6.50 1.72
N PRO A 53 11.75 5.50 2.10
CA PRO A 53 12.06 4.37 1.22
C PRO A 53 10.83 3.52 0.88
N ALA A 54 10.73 3.08 -0.37
CA ALA A 54 9.71 2.15 -0.86
C ALA A 54 10.27 1.26 -1.98
N LYS A 55 9.59 0.15 -2.27
CA LYS A 55 9.79 -0.60 -3.52
C LYS A 55 8.74 -0.18 -4.54
N ALA A 56 9.14 -0.14 -5.82
CA ALA A 56 8.24 0.03 -6.93
C ALA A 56 8.33 -1.14 -7.89
N THR A 57 7.17 -1.62 -8.34
CA THR A 57 7.00 -2.42 -9.56
C THR A 57 6.14 -1.66 -10.54
N TRP A 58 5.85 -2.26 -11.70
CA TRP A 58 4.83 -1.74 -12.60
C TRP A 58 4.02 -2.84 -13.26
N TYR A 59 2.83 -2.48 -13.74
CA TYR A 59 1.90 -3.41 -14.38
C TYR A 59 1.19 -2.78 -15.59
N GLY A 60 0.59 -3.65 -16.39
CA GLY A 60 -0.15 -3.29 -17.61
C GLY A 60 0.74 -2.92 -18.79
N ALA A 61 0.22 -2.07 -19.67
CA ALA A 61 0.95 -1.63 -20.86
C ALA A 61 2.12 -0.68 -20.50
N PRO A 62 3.26 -0.73 -21.22
CA PRO A 62 4.45 0.10 -20.94
C PRO A 62 4.22 1.62 -20.93
N THR A 63 3.21 2.08 -21.64
CA THR A 63 2.77 3.50 -21.72
C THR A 63 1.29 3.66 -21.33
N GLY A 64 0.75 2.67 -20.61
CA GLY A 64 -0.63 2.67 -20.12
C GLY A 64 -0.78 3.27 -18.72
N ALA A 65 -2.00 3.19 -18.18
CA ALA A 65 -2.40 3.72 -16.87
C ALA A 65 -2.50 2.63 -15.77
N GLY A 66 -1.89 1.46 -16.00
CA GLY A 66 -2.06 0.28 -15.15
C GLY A 66 -3.03 -0.70 -15.81
N PRO A 67 -4.28 -0.83 -15.35
CA PRO A 67 -5.19 -1.85 -15.87
C PRO A 67 -5.65 -1.56 -17.30
N ASP A 68 -5.92 -2.60 -18.08
CA ASP A 68 -6.35 -2.48 -19.49
C ASP A 68 -7.68 -1.72 -19.66
N ASP A 69 -8.54 -1.75 -18.65
CA ASP A 69 -9.80 -1.00 -18.62
C ASP A 69 -9.64 0.48 -18.22
N ASN A 70 -8.41 0.92 -17.91
CA ASN A 70 -8.09 2.25 -17.37
C ASN A 70 -8.94 2.60 -16.12
N GLY A 71 -9.19 1.60 -15.28
CA GLY A 71 -9.92 1.69 -14.02
C GLY A 71 -9.05 1.51 -12.78
N GLY A 72 -9.59 0.79 -11.79
CA GLY A 72 -8.94 0.42 -10.54
C GLY A 72 -9.92 0.27 -9.38
N ALA A 73 -9.46 -0.28 -8.25
CA ALA A 73 -10.27 -0.51 -7.05
C ALA A 73 -10.85 0.78 -6.42
N CYS A 74 -10.32 1.95 -6.76
CA CYS A 74 -10.90 3.23 -6.34
C CYS A 74 -12.16 3.63 -7.11
N GLY A 75 -12.53 2.87 -8.15
CA GLY A 75 -13.72 3.16 -8.98
C GLY A 75 -13.54 4.31 -9.98
N PHE A 76 -12.36 4.94 -10.04
CA PHE A 76 -12.02 5.88 -11.10
C PHE A 76 -11.99 5.17 -12.46
N LYS A 77 -12.34 5.89 -13.52
CA LYS A 77 -12.31 5.44 -14.91
C LYS A 77 -11.57 6.47 -15.76
N HIS A 78 -11.15 6.05 -16.95
CA HIS A 78 -10.38 6.87 -17.88
C HIS A 78 -9.10 7.43 -17.24
N THR A 79 -8.43 6.63 -16.42
CA THR A 79 -7.23 7.05 -15.68
C THR A 79 -6.02 7.32 -16.60
N ASN A 80 -6.13 6.97 -17.89
CA ASN A 80 -5.21 7.36 -18.95
C ASN A 80 -5.38 8.81 -19.42
N GLN A 81 -6.49 9.46 -19.08
CA GLN A 81 -6.80 10.84 -19.49
C GLN A 81 -6.57 11.82 -18.33
N TYR A 82 -6.56 13.12 -18.66
CA TYR A 82 -6.55 14.17 -17.64
C TYR A 82 -7.71 13.98 -16.64
N PRO A 83 -7.49 14.16 -15.32
CA PRO A 83 -6.28 14.71 -14.68
C PRO A 83 -5.21 13.69 -14.30
N PHE A 84 -5.47 12.39 -14.46
CA PHE A 84 -4.52 11.34 -14.07
C PHE A 84 -3.40 11.18 -15.10
N SER A 85 -3.73 11.27 -16.39
CA SER A 85 -2.79 11.19 -17.52
C SER A 85 -1.84 9.99 -17.42
N SER A 86 -2.38 8.83 -17.04
CA SER A 86 -1.64 7.60 -16.77
C SER A 86 -0.61 7.68 -15.62
N MET A 87 -0.56 8.77 -14.85
CA MET A 87 0.32 8.91 -13.67
C MET A 87 -0.35 8.32 -12.42
N THR A 88 -0.54 7.01 -12.46
CA THR A 88 -1.35 6.23 -11.52
C THR A 88 -0.53 5.17 -10.82
N SER A 89 -1.06 4.66 -9.71
CA SER A 89 -0.44 3.55 -8.98
C SER A 89 -1.45 2.78 -8.13
N CYS A 90 -1.19 1.49 -7.95
CA CYS A 90 -1.65 0.73 -6.80
C CYS A 90 -0.82 1.05 -5.57
N GLY A 91 -1.46 1.10 -4.40
CA GLY A 91 -0.78 1.09 -3.11
C GLY A 91 -1.00 -0.22 -2.36
N ASN A 92 0.00 -0.64 -1.56
CA ASN A 92 -0.21 -1.65 -0.53
C ASN A 92 -0.99 -1.10 0.68
N GLU A 93 -1.28 -1.95 1.66
CA GLU A 93 -2.14 -1.65 2.81
C GLU A 93 -1.88 -0.26 3.46
N PRO A 94 -0.63 0.13 3.79
CA PRO A 94 -0.37 1.43 4.42
C PRO A 94 -0.67 2.64 3.52
N ILE A 95 -0.80 2.43 2.21
CA ILE A 95 -1.04 3.46 1.20
C ILE A 95 -2.51 3.47 0.79
N PHE A 96 -3.07 2.34 0.35
CA PHE A 96 -4.45 2.24 -0.13
C PHE A 96 -5.49 2.22 0.99
N LYS A 97 -5.15 1.68 2.18
CA LYS A 97 -5.93 1.77 3.42
C LYS A 97 -7.42 1.41 3.24
N ASP A 98 -7.68 0.24 2.65
CA ASP A 98 -9.03 -0.22 2.33
C ASP A 98 -9.86 0.83 1.56
N GLY A 99 -9.22 1.48 0.59
CA GLY A 99 -9.83 2.52 -0.24
C GLY A 99 -9.77 3.94 0.34
N LYS A 100 -9.44 4.13 1.63
CA LYS A 100 -9.29 5.48 2.21
C LYS A 100 -8.11 6.26 1.62
N GLY A 101 -7.16 5.56 1.00
CA GLY A 101 -6.05 6.13 0.26
C GLY A 101 -6.38 6.59 -1.15
N CYS A 102 -7.55 6.24 -1.69
CA CYS A 102 -7.95 6.61 -3.05
C CYS A 102 -7.89 8.11 -3.31
N GLY A 103 -7.28 8.50 -4.43
CA GLY A 103 -7.07 9.90 -4.80
C GLY A 103 -5.92 10.58 -4.05
N SER A 104 -5.25 9.90 -3.12
CA SER A 104 -4.03 10.43 -2.49
C SER A 104 -2.93 10.60 -3.53
N CYS A 105 -2.22 11.72 -3.42
CA CYS A 105 -1.13 12.08 -4.31
C CYS A 105 0.21 11.94 -3.59
N TYR A 106 1.17 11.38 -4.30
CA TYR A 106 2.53 11.17 -3.80
C TYR A 106 3.53 11.68 -4.81
N GLN A 107 4.60 12.29 -4.31
CA GLN A 107 5.80 12.43 -5.11
C GLN A 107 6.64 11.17 -4.95
N ILE A 108 7.03 10.56 -6.07
CA ILE A 108 7.90 9.40 -6.15
C ILE A 108 9.19 9.79 -6.88
N ARG A 109 10.31 9.18 -6.52
CA ARG A 109 11.55 9.31 -7.28
C ARG A 109 12.42 8.08 -7.10
N CYS A 110 13.18 7.74 -8.12
CA CYS A 110 14.33 6.86 -7.97
C CYS A 110 15.61 7.66 -8.23
N VAL A 111 16.70 7.33 -7.55
CA VAL A 111 17.99 8.02 -7.71
C VAL A 111 19.03 7.08 -8.32
N LYS A 112 20.11 7.64 -8.89
CA LYS A 112 21.13 6.85 -9.60
C LYS A 112 21.79 5.76 -8.75
N SER A 113 21.85 5.93 -7.43
CA SER A 113 22.35 4.91 -6.51
C SER A 113 21.41 3.69 -6.40
N ASN A 114 20.13 3.81 -6.76
CA ASN A 114 19.21 2.68 -6.85
C ASN A 114 19.31 1.98 -8.21
N HIS A 115 19.33 2.75 -9.30
CA HIS A 115 19.44 2.20 -10.65
C HIS A 115 20.05 3.24 -11.62
N PRO A 116 20.98 2.86 -12.52
CA PRO A 116 21.67 3.83 -13.40
C PRO A 116 20.77 4.63 -14.34
N ALA A 117 19.58 4.10 -14.67
CA ALA A 117 18.61 4.79 -15.53
C ALA A 117 17.83 5.91 -14.80
N CYS A 118 17.88 5.97 -13.47
CA CYS A 118 17.11 6.93 -12.68
C CYS A 118 17.53 8.39 -12.94
N SER A 119 16.54 9.27 -13.09
CA SER A 119 16.77 10.70 -13.27
C SER A 119 17.05 11.44 -11.95
N GLY A 120 16.52 10.94 -10.83
CA GLY A 120 16.46 11.66 -9.56
C GLY A 120 15.37 12.74 -9.48
N VAL A 121 14.67 13.01 -10.59
CA VAL A 121 13.59 14.00 -10.66
C VAL A 121 12.30 13.39 -10.13
N PRO A 122 11.62 14.04 -9.17
CA PRO A 122 10.39 13.52 -8.61
C PRO A 122 9.21 13.65 -9.57
N GLN A 123 8.39 12.61 -9.60
CA GLN A 123 7.15 12.51 -10.38
C GLN A 123 5.96 12.45 -9.44
N THR A 124 4.81 12.99 -9.86
CA THR A 124 3.58 12.91 -9.04
C THR A 124 2.72 11.76 -9.55
N VAL A 125 2.26 10.91 -8.64
CA VAL A 125 1.32 9.82 -8.95
C VAL A 125 0.10 9.88 -8.04
N VAL A 126 -1.01 9.36 -8.53
CA VAL A 126 -2.27 9.25 -7.79
C VAL A 126 -2.58 7.79 -7.51
N ILE A 127 -3.00 7.48 -6.29
CA ILE A 127 -3.48 6.15 -5.94
C ILE A 127 -4.88 5.95 -6.52
N THR A 128 -4.99 5.05 -7.49
CA THR A 128 -6.24 4.73 -8.20
C THR A 128 -6.65 3.27 -8.05
N ASP A 129 -5.77 2.44 -7.49
CA ASP A 129 -5.98 1.01 -7.37
C ASP A 129 -5.23 0.44 -6.14
N MET A 130 -5.30 -0.87 -5.92
CA MET A 130 -4.68 -1.57 -4.79
C MET A 130 -3.77 -2.73 -5.22
N ASN A 131 -2.74 -2.99 -4.42
CA ASN A 131 -1.95 -4.22 -4.50
C ASN A 131 -1.41 -4.55 -3.11
N TYR A 132 -2.04 -5.51 -2.43
CA TYR A 132 -1.66 -5.91 -1.07
C TYR A 132 -0.60 -7.01 -1.03
N TYR A 133 -0.01 -7.37 -2.17
CA TYR A 133 1.04 -8.38 -2.21
C TYR A 133 2.26 -7.91 -1.37
N PRO A 134 2.78 -8.73 -0.45
CA PRO A 134 3.73 -8.29 0.58
C PRO A 134 5.17 -8.18 0.05
N VAL A 135 5.43 -7.22 -0.84
CA VAL A 135 6.76 -6.97 -1.44
C VAL A 135 7.71 -6.23 -0.49
N ALA A 136 7.19 -5.22 0.21
CA ALA A 136 7.94 -4.34 1.11
C ALA A 136 6.99 -3.62 2.07
N LYS A 137 7.55 -2.92 3.09
CA LYS A 137 6.76 -2.06 4.00
C LYS A 137 5.89 -1.07 3.23
N TYR A 138 6.49 -0.38 2.26
CA TYR A 138 5.80 0.50 1.32
C TYR A 138 6.07 -0.02 -0.09
N HIS A 139 5.00 -0.33 -0.80
CA HIS A 139 5.05 -0.83 -2.16
C HIS A 139 4.07 -0.07 -3.03
N PHE A 140 4.59 0.45 -4.15
CA PHE A 140 3.80 1.06 -5.21
C PHE A 140 3.89 0.17 -6.44
N ASP A 141 2.75 -0.29 -6.92
CA ASP A 141 2.67 -0.89 -8.25
C ASP A 141 2.27 0.21 -9.22
N LEU A 142 3.22 0.73 -9.96
CA LEU A 142 3.04 1.90 -10.82
C LEU A 142 2.41 1.48 -12.15
N SER A 143 1.74 2.40 -12.83
CA SER A 143 1.53 2.20 -14.26
C SER A 143 2.86 2.18 -15.02
N GLY A 144 2.88 1.59 -16.22
CA GLY A 144 4.06 1.65 -17.08
C GLY A 144 4.52 3.08 -17.38
N THR A 145 3.57 4.01 -17.55
CA THR A 145 3.85 5.44 -17.74
C THR A 145 4.54 6.04 -16.51
N ALA A 146 3.95 5.86 -15.32
CA ALA A 146 4.48 6.41 -14.08
C ALA A 146 5.86 5.82 -13.75
N PHE A 147 6.05 4.52 -13.91
CA PHE A 147 7.34 3.87 -13.66
C PHE A 147 8.43 4.38 -14.62
N GLY A 148 8.12 4.40 -15.92
CA GLY A 148 9.05 4.90 -16.94
C GLY A 148 9.40 6.38 -16.77
N SER A 149 8.48 7.19 -16.25
CA SER A 149 8.68 8.65 -16.06
C SER A 149 9.77 9.00 -15.05
N MET A 150 10.14 8.07 -14.16
CA MET A 150 11.24 8.29 -13.21
C MET A 150 12.63 8.17 -13.86
N ALA A 151 12.72 7.64 -15.09
CA ALA A 151 13.96 7.48 -15.81
C ALA A 151 14.50 8.81 -16.36
N THR A 152 15.82 8.85 -16.60
CA THR A 152 16.42 9.86 -17.47
C THR A 152 15.80 9.75 -18.86
N TYR A 153 15.57 10.88 -19.54
CA TYR A 153 15.01 10.91 -20.89
C TYR A 153 15.69 9.90 -21.82
N GLY A 154 14.88 9.07 -22.49
CA GLY A 154 15.36 8.02 -23.39
C GLY A 154 15.73 6.69 -22.71
N LEU A 155 15.70 6.61 -21.36
CA LEU A 155 15.98 5.39 -20.61
C LEU A 155 14.73 4.78 -19.96
N ASN A 156 13.53 5.21 -20.38
CA ASN A 156 12.25 4.78 -19.83
C ASN A 156 12.09 3.25 -19.92
N ASP A 157 12.35 2.67 -21.10
CA ASP A 157 12.33 1.22 -21.30
C ASP A 157 13.36 0.52 -20.43
N LYS A 158 14.60 1.05 -20.38
CA LYS A 158 15.67 0.46 -19.57
C LYS A 158 15.29 0.39 -18.10
N LEU A 159 14.63 1.43 -17.58
CA LEU A 159 14.12 1.41 -16.21
C LEU A 159 13.00 0.36 -16.08
N ARG A 160 11.99 0.36 -16.96
CA ARG A 160 10.88 -0.61 -16.93
C ARG A 160 11.36 -2.08 -16.95
N HIS A 161 12.40 -2.40 -17.72
CA HIS A 161 12.97 -3.74 -17.78
C HIS A 161 13.65 -4.19 -16.47
N ALA A 162 13.95 -3.28 -15.53
CA ALA A 162 14.38 -3.67 -14.19
C ALA A 162 13.26 -4.40 -13.42
N GLY A 163 12.00 -4.18 -13.79
CA GLY A 163 10.81 -4.81 -13.18
C GLY A 163 10.49 -4.25 -11.80
N ILE A 164 11.43 -4.41 -10.86
CA ILE A 164 11.34 -3.92 -9.49
C ILE A 164 12.55 -3.04 -9.15
N ILE A 165 12.31 -1.88 -8.53
CA ILE A 165 13.38 -0.97 -8.10
C ILE A 165 13.15 -0.48 -6.67
N ASP A 166 14.24 -0.11 -6.01
CA ASP A 166 14.16 0.75 -4.84
C ASP A 166 13.91 2.19 -5.27
N MET A 167 13.00 2.85 -4.55
CA MET A 167 12.64 4.24 -4.77
C MET A 167 12.36 4.94 -3.45
N GLN A 168 12.03 6.22 -3.54
CA GLN A 168 11.61 7.03 -2.42
C GLN A 168 10.29 7.71 -2.75
N PHE A 169 9.45 7.90 -1.74
CA PHE A 169 8.21 8.64 -1.88
C PHE A 169 8.02 9.63 -0.72
N ARG A 170 7.12 10.58 -0.92
CA ARG A 170 6.59 11.45 0.13
C ARG A 170 5.16 11.87 -0.21
N ARG A 171 4.36 12.19 0.80
CA ARG A 171 3.00 12.67 0.58
C ARG A 171 3.05 14.05 -0.08
N TYR A 172 2.26 14.24 -1.14
CA TYR A 172 2.23 15.51 -1.86
C TYR A 172 0.81 16.06 -1.84
N ALA A 173 0.64 17.25 -1.27
CA ALA A 173 -0.61 17.96 -1.40
C ALA A 173 -0.56 18.55 -2.79
N ILE A 174 -1.38 18.03 -3.71
CA ILE A 174 -1.74 18.86 -4.85
C ILE A 174 -2.39 20.08 -4.21
N LEU A 175 -1.72 21.22 -4.31
CA LEU A 175 -2.34 22.53 -4.15
C LEU A 175 -3.41 22.60 -5.26
N ARG A 176 -4.53 21.91 -5.06
CA ARG A 176 -5.76 22.34 -5.69
C ARG A 176 -5.93 23.74 -5.16
N LEU A 177 -5.99 24.69 -6.08
CA LEU A 177 -6.83 25.87 -5.99
C LEU A 177 -7.90 25.68 -4.87
N GLN A 178 -7.57 26.04 -3.63
CA GLN A 178 -8.50 25.93 -2.51
C GLN A 178 -9.60 27.00 -2.60
N GLN A 179 -9.88 27.55 -3.79
CA GLN A 179 -10.74 28.73 -3.91
C GLN A 179 -11.58 28.87 -5.18
N GLN A 180 -11.94 27.83 -5.96
CA GLN A 180 -12.93 28.06 -7.04
C GLN A 180 -14.05 27.03 -7.28
N HIS A 181 -14.14 25.92 -6.55
CA HIS A 181 -15.27 24.99 -6.72
C HIS A 181 -16.01 24.65 -5.42
N HIS A 182 -16.18 25.65 -4.54
CA HIS A 182 -17.21 25.63 -3.50
C HIS A 182 -18.47 26.42 -3.88
N HIS A 183 -18.62 26.83 -5.15
CA HIS A 183 -19.89 27.36 -5.67
C HIS A 183 -20.18 26.74 -7.03
N HIS A 184 -21.39 26.19 -7.17
CA HIS A 184 -21.94 25.43 -8.31
C HIS A 184 -21.50 23.97 -8.38
N PHE A 185 -22.20 23.10 -7.65
CA PHE A 185 -23.44 22.46 -8.11
C PHE A 185 -24.31 22.08 -6.91
#